data_AF-A0AA96U218-F1
#
_entry.id   AF-A0AA96U218-F1
#
_cell.length_a   1.000
_cell.length_b   1.000
_cell.length_c   1.000
_cell.angle_alpha   90.00
_cell.angle_beta   90.00
_cell.angle_gamma   90.00
#
_symmetry.space_group_name_H-M   'P 1'
#
loop_
_entity.id
_entity.type
_entity.pdbx_description
1 polymer ?
#
loop_
_entity_poly.entity_id
_entity_poly.type
_entity_poly.pdbx_seq_one_letter_code
_entity_poly.pdbx_strand_id
1 'polypeptide(L)'
;MTQATDNAFYDRADAHIELSNQQLGDSDNPGAVAASMTFAATRFSTWVSARGFKSGEEMAAAREAMLKYFCDQYRMMLEDNLDDYIAQFEQYMNGQRNDA
;
A
#
# COMPACT_ATOMS: atom_id res chain seq x y z
N MET A 1 -9.98 -21.01 -0.15
CA MET A 1 -9.73 -20.15 -1.34
C MET A 1 -8.27 -20.34 -1.67
N THR A 2 -7.96 -20.71 -2.90
CA THR A 2 -6.76 -21.47 -3.29
C THR A 2 -5.48 -20.63 -3.32
N GLN A 3 -4.35 -21.21 -2.91
CA GLN A 3 -2.97 -20.68 -2.99
C GLN A 3 -2.64 -19.83 -4.24
N ALA A 4 -3.26 -20.12 -5.40
CA ALA A 4 -3.11 -19.37 -6.64
C ALA A 4 -3.72 -17.95 -6.63
N THR A 5 -4.81 -17.70 -5.87
CA THR A 5 -5.37 -16.34 -5.73
C THR A 5 -4.46 -15.45 -4.91
N ASP A 6 -3.71 -16.05 -3.98
CA ASP A 6 -2.81 -15.34 -3.08
C ASP A 6 -1.55 -14.94 -3.85
N ASN A 7 -0.98 -15.83 -4.67
CA ASN A 7 0.18 -15.52 -5.52
C ASN A 7 -0.08 -14.32 -6.46
N ALA A 8 -1.21 -14.32 -7.18
CA ALA A 8 -1.50 -13.22 -8.10
C ALA A 8 -1.71 -11.88 -7.37
N PHE A 9 -2.14 -11.90 -6.10
CA PHE A 9 -2.20 -10.69 -5.28
C PHE A 9 -0.80 -10.17 -4.95
N TYR A 10 0.09 -11.03 -4.47
CA TYR A 10 1.47 -10.66 -4.16
C TYR A 10 2.23 -10.21 -5.40
N ASP A 11 2.09 -10.91 -6.54
CA ASP A 11 2.72 -10.51 -7.81
C ASP A 11 2.35 -9.06 -8.21
N ARG A 12 1.10 -8.65 -7.97
CA ARG A 12 0.66 -7.27 -8.25
C ARG A 12 1.20 -6.27 -7.22
N ALA A 13 1.24 -6.64 -5.94
CA ALA A 13 1.80 -5.79 -4.89
C ALA A 13 3.29 -5.54 -5.13
N ASP A 14 4.04 -6.61 -5.46
CA ASP A 14 5.46 -6.56 -5.75
C ASP A 14 5.76 -5.72 -7.00
N ALA A 15 4.93 -5.80 -8.05
CA ALA A 15 5.07 -4.94 -9.22
C ALA A 15 4.96 -3.43 -8.87
N HIS A 16 4.15 -3.06 -7.88
CA HIS A 16 4.09 -1.68 -7.39
C HIS A 16 5.35 -1.29 -6.60
N ILE A 17 5.86 -2.20 -5.76
CA ILE A 17 7.11 -2.00 -5.01
C ILE A 17 8.29 -1.87 -5.96
N GLU A 18 8.37 -2.71 -7.00
CA GLU A 18 9.45 -2.67 -8.00
C GLU A 18 9.47 -1.32 -8.72
N LEU A 19 8.31 -0.81 -9.13
CA LEU A 19 8.22 0.52 -9.72
C LEU A 19 8.67 1.62 -8.75
N SER A 20 8.27 1.54 -7.47
CA SER A 20 8.76 2.49 -6.45
C SER A 20 10.26 2.38 -6.23
N ASN A 21 10.84 1.17 -6.25
CA ASN A 21 12.29 0.97 -6.13
C ASN A 21 13.05 1.57 -7.33
N GLN A 22 12.51 1.47 -8.54
CA GLN A 22 13.07 2.15 -9.72
C GLN A 22 13.06 3.67 -9.53
N GLN A 23 11.96 4.23 -9.01
CA GLN A 23 11.83 5.66 -8.73
C GLN A 23 12.74 6.14 -7.58
N LEU A 24 13.08 5.28 -6.63
CA LEU A 24 14.08 5.56 -5.60
C LEU A 24 15.48 5.72 -6.22
N GLY A 25 15.82 4.94 -7.25
CA GLY A 25 17.11 5.07 -7.94
C GLY A 25 17.35 6.44 -8.56
N ASP A 26 16.27 7.15 -8.91
CA ASP A 26 16.29 8.49 -9.48
C ASP A 26 16.02 9.60 -8.44
N SER A 27 15.82 9.27 -7.16
CA SER A 27 15.38 10.18 -6.10
C SER A 27 16.11 9.99 -4.77
N ASP A 28 16.76 11.03 -4.27
CA ASP A 28 17.39 11.04 -2.93
C ASP A 28 16.38 11.12 -1.76
N ASN A 29 15.07 11.09 -2.05
CA ASN A 29 14.01 11.23 -1.03
C ASN A 29 13.06 10.02 -1.03
N PRO A 30 13.37 8.97 -0.25
CA PRO A 30 12.50 7.81 -0.12
C PRO A 30 11.10 8.12 0.41
N GLY A 31 10.99 9.13 1.28
CA GLY A 31 9.71 9.58 1.81
C GLY A 31 8.78 10.15 0.73
N ALA A 32 9.33 10.84 -0.27
CA ALA A 32 8.54 11.38 -1.38
C ALA A 32 7.99 10.28 -2.30
N VAL A 33 8.79 9.22 -2.55
CA VAL A 33 8.35 8.06 -3.34
C VAL A 33 7.25 7.29 -2.60
N ALA A 34 7.43 7.03 -1.30
CA ALA A 34 6.41 6.38 -0.46
C ALA A 34 5.10 7.19 -0.39
N ALA A 35 5.20 8.52 -0.26
CA ALA A 35 4.02 9.40 -0.28
C ALA A 35 3.30 9.35 -1.64
N SER A 36 4.06 9.31 -2.74
CA SER A 36 3.52 9.20 -4.10
C SER A 36 2.81 7.86 -4.34
N MET A 37 3.38 6.76 -3.85
CA MET A 37 2.76 5.43 -3.88
C MET A 37 1.43 5.41 -3.12
N THR A 38 1.41 5.95 -1.89
CA THR A 38 0.19 6.08 -1.09
C THR A 38 -0.87 6.92 -1.83
N PHE A 39 -0.48 8.04 -2.43
CA PHE A 39 -1.40 8.88 -3.19
C PHE A 39 -1.94 8.16 -4.44
N ALA A 40 -1.12 7.40 -5.15
CA ALA A 40 -1.56 6.59 -6.28
C ALA A 40 -2.60 5.53 -5.84
N ALA A 41 -2.35 4.83 -4.73
CA ALA A 41 -3.27 3.83 -4.19
C ALA A 41 -4.63 4.43 -3.82
N THR A 42 -4.65 5.61 -3.17
CA THR A 42 -5.90 6.29 -2.82
C THR A 42 -6.68 6.76 -4.05
N ARG A 43 -6.01 7.28 -5.08
CA ARG A 43 -6.65 7.67 -6.35
C ARG A 43 -7.25 6.48 -7.07
N PHE A 44 -6.50 5.39 -7.20
CA PHE A 44 -6.98 4.18 -7.86
C PHE A 44 -8.17 3.58 -7.13
N SER A 45 -8.07 3.40 -5.81
CA SER A 45 -9.15 2.87 -4.97
C SER A 45 -10.41 3.75 -5.05
N THR A 46 -10.25 5.07 -5.01
CA THR A 46 -11.37 6.01 -5.16
C THR A 46 -12.06 5.84 -6.52
N TRP A 47 -11.30 5.75 -7.61
CA TRP A 47 -11.85 5.53 -8.95
C TRP A 47 -12.58 4.19 -9.07
N VAL A 48 -12.01 3.10 -8.55
CA VAL A 48 -12.67 1.78 -8.55
C VAL A 48 -13.99 1.83 -7.77
N SER A 49 -13.99 2.42 -6.57
CA SER A 49 -15.21 2.56 -5.76
C SER A 49 -16.26 3.45 -6.41
N ALA A 50 -15.85 4.55 -7.07
CA ALA A 50 -16.76 5.46 -7.76
C ALA A 50 -17.64 4.75 -8.80
N ARG A 51 -17.13 3.68 -9.43
CA ARG A 51 -17.89 2.86 -10.41
C ARG A 51 -19.09 2.12 -9.81
N GLY A 52 -19.17 2.00 -8.48
CA GLY A 52 -20.29 1.40 -7.77
C GLY A 52 -21.45 2.35 -7.48
N PHE A 53 -21.26 3.66 -7.67
CA PHE A 53 -22.28 4.69 -7.39
C PHE A 53 -22.97 5.15 -8.68
N LYS A 54 -24.22 5.61 -8.55
CA LYS A 54 -25.03 6.12 -9.66
C LYS A 54 -24.91 7.64 -9.82
N SER A 55 -24.50 8.35 -8.77
CA SER A 55 -24.29 9.80 -8.82
C SER A 55 -23.26 10.28 -7.79
N GLY A 56 -22.84 11.54 -7.94
CA GLY A 56 -21.96 12.20 -6.98
C GLY A 56 -22.61 12.39 -5.61
N GLU A 57 -23.93 12.60 -5.55
CA GLU A 57 -24.69 12.72 -4.30
C GLU A 57 -24.72 11.40 -3.53
N GLU A 58 -24.93 10.27 -4.22
CA GLU A 58 -24.90 8.94 -3.61
C GLU A 58 -23.50 8.64 -3.03
N MET A 59 -22.45 8.95 -3.81
CA MET A 59 -21.06 8.80 -3.36
C MET A 59 -20.74 9.74 -2.18
N ALA A 60 -21.25 10.97 -2.19
CA ALA A 60 -21.08 11.92 -1.09
C ALA A 60 -21.75 11.44 0.20
N ALA A 61 -22.96 10.85 0.10
CA ALA A 61 -23.65 10.24 1.24
C ALA A 61 -22.85 9.05 1.83
N ALA A 62 -22.08 8.35 1.02
CA ALA A 62 -21.22 7.24 1.43
C ALA A 62 -19.80 7.65 1.87
N ARG A 63 -19.44 8.94 1.81
CA ARG A 63 -18.07 9.44 2.01
C ARG A 63 -17.41 8.92 3.29
N GLU A 64 -18.06 9.09 4.44
CA GLU A 64 -17.49 8.71 5.74
C GLU A 64 -17.33 7.19 5.87
N ALA A 65 -18.28 6.41 5.32
CA ALA A 65 -18.19 4.96 5.31
C ALA A 65 -17.01 4.47 4.45
N MET A 66 -16.80 5.09 3.28
CA MET A 66 -15.65 4.80 2.43
C MET A 66 -14.32 5.15 3.11
N LEU A 67 -14.22 6.34 3.72
CA LEU A 67 -13.01 6.75 4.45
C LEU A 67 -12.68 5.78 5.57
N LYS A 68 -13.67 5.42 6.39
CA LYS A 68 -13.49 4.45 7.47
C LYS A 68 -13.00 3.10 6.93
N TYR A 69 -13.63 2.59 5.89
CA TYR A 69 -13.26 1.32 5.26
C TYR A 69 -11.79 1.32 4.81
N PHE A 70 -11.37 2.31 4.03
CA PHE A 70 -9.99 2.35 3.52
C PHE A 70 -8.96 2.58 4.62
N CYS A 71 -9.24 3.44 5.61
CA CYS A 71 -8.36 3.65 6.75
C CYS A 71 -8.19 2.38 7.59
N ASP A 72 -9.26 1.62 7.81
CA ASP A 72 -9.19 0.38 8.60
C ASP A 72 -8.44 -0.72 7.84
N GLN A 73 -8.65 -0.84 6.53
CA GLN A 73 -7.88 -1.78 5.69
C GLN A 73 -6.39 -1.44 5.69
N TYR A 74 -6.04 -0.16 5.52
CA TYR A 74 -4.65 0.29 5.56
C TYR A 74 -4.02 0.03 6.93
N ARG A 75 -4.74 0.34 8.01
CA ARG A 75 -4.28 0.09 9.38
C ARG A 75 -3.95 -1.39 9.59
N MET A 76 -4.85 -2.30 9.24
CA MET A 76 -4.65 -3.75 9.40
C MET A 76 -3.37 -4.23 8.69
N MET A 77 -3.19 -3.87 7.42
CA MET A 77 -1.99 -4.24 6.67
C MET A 77 -0.72 -3.60 7.23
N LEU A 78 -0.82 -2.34 7.69
CA LEU A 78 0.32 -1.64 8.25
C LEU A 78 0.74 -2.23 9.60
N GLU A 79 -0.23 -2.58 10.46
CA GLU A 79 0.02 -3.25 11.75
C GLU A 79 0.78 -4.56 11.53
N ASP A 80 0.33 -5.42 10.61
CA ASP A 80 1.01 -6.68 10.30
C ASP A 80 2.47 -6.46 9.85
N ASN A 81 2.71 -5.49 8.95
CA ASN A 81 4.07 -5.17 8.48
C ASN A 81 4.93 -4.55 9.57
N LEU A 82 4.37 -3.65 10.38
CA LEU A 82 5.08 -3.01 11.49
C LEU A 82 5.48 -4.03 12.54
N ASP A 83 4.57 -4.91 12.93
CA ASP A 83 4.83 -5.93 13.94
C ASP A 83 5.90 -6.92 13.47
N ASP A 84 5.93 -7.28 12.18
CA ASP A 84 7.01 -8.10 11.60
C ASP A 84 8.37 -7.37 11.66
N TYR A 85 8.44 -6.09 11.26
CA TYR A 85 9.66 -5.30 11.34
C TYR A 85 10.11 -5.06 12.78
N ILE A 86 9.20 -4.92 13.74
CA ILE A 86 9.51 -4.81 15.17
C ILE A 86 10.12 -6.12 15.66
N ALA A 87 9.51 -7.26 15.30
CA ALA A 87 9.97 -8.58 15.71
C ALA A 87 11.33 -8.96 15.10
N GLN A 88 11.58 -8.55 13.86
CA GLN A 88 12.78 -8.91 13.09
C GLN A 88 13.76 -7.74 12.89
N PHE A 89 13.64 -6.67 13.69
CA PHE A 89 14.35 -5.41 13.48
C PHE A 89 15.87 -5.58 13.29
N GLU A 90 16.50 -6.33 14.19
CA GLU A 90 17.94 -6.59 14.15
C GLU A 90 18.35 -7.32 12.86
N GLN A 91 17.57 -8.31 12.43
CA GLN A 91 17.85 -9.06 11.22
C GLN A 91 17.72 -8.20 9.96
N TYR A 92 16.61 -7.47 9.83
CA TYR A 92 16.33 -6.67 8.62
C TYR A 92 17.22 -5.44 8.53
N MET A 93 17.43 -4.73 9.63
CA MET A 93 18.14 -3.45 9.61
C MET A 93 19.64 -3.58 9.84
N ASN A 94 20.11 -4.57 10.62
CA ASN A 94 21.56 -4.77 10.85
C ASN A 94 22.17 -5.78 9.88
N GLY A 95 21.37 -6.70 9.31
CA GLY A 95 21.83 -7.57 8.22
C GLY A 95 22.25 -6.79 6.98
N GLN A 96 21.56 -5.70 6.66
CA GLN A 96 21.91 -4.80 5.54
C GLN A 96 23.18 -3.98 5.76
N ARG A 97 23.71 -3.92 7.00
CA ARG A 97 24.90 -3.13 7.34
C ARG A 97 26.21 -3.91 7.18
N ASN A 98 26.16 -5.24 7.13
CA ASN A 98 27.34 -6.12 7.09
C ASN A 98 27.84 -6.46 5.66
N ASP A 99 27.15 -6.00 4.63
CA ASP A 99 27.53 -6.16 3.21
C ASP A 99 28.17 -4.88 2.59
N ALA A 100 28.58 -3.92 3.43
CA ALA A 100 29.31 -2.70 3.04
C ALA A 100 30.73 -2.69 3.64
#